data_AF-A0A9X9LRH5-F1
#
_entry.id   AF-A0A9X9LRH5-F1
#
_cell.length_a   1.000
_cell.length_b   1.000
_cell.length_c   1.000
_cell.angle_alpha   90.00
_cell.angle_beta   90.00
_cell.angle_gamma   90.00
#
_symmetry.space_group_name_H-M   'P 1'
#
loop_
_entity.id
_entity.type
_entity.pdbx_description
1 polymer ?
#
loop_
_entity_poly.entity_id
_entity_poly.type
_entity_poly.pdbx_seq_one_letter_code
_entity_poly.pdbx_strand_id
1 'polypeptide(L)'
;MRIQFKPAEIARSLFECREETSSVKTLGDANVCLRIYESPKNRLGDLQSSVTFDLTLDPGRQSPRAIFEETKTRNLTRVRVLGLSQHCETVKLRLLACVEDSVTPITLRLNFSLVGKPISSFGNLRPMLAMDAQRYYTASLPFEKNCGTDHVCQDDLGISFGFSGLKTLLVGSTLELNMRVMVWNDGEDSYGTTVTLFYPPGLSYRRVAGSK
;
A
#
# COMPACT_ATOMS: atom_id res chain seq x y z
N MET A 1 14.34 -13.21 -3.81
CA MET A 1 13.66 -12.92 -2.53
C MET A 1 12.17 -13.16 -2.71
N ARG A 2 11.41 -13.40 -1.64
CA ARG A 2 9.97 -13.64 -1.72
C ARG A 2 9.26 -13.00 -0.52
N ILE A 3 8.14 -12.33 -0.77
CA ILE A 3 7.25 -11.79 0.26
C ILE A 3 5.89 -12.41 0.03
N GLN A 4 5.25 -12.92 1.09
CA GLN A 4 3.90 -13.50 1.02
C GLN A 4 3.05 -12.99 2.17
N PHE A 5 1.86 -12.50 1.86
CA PHE A 5 0.91 -12.07 2.88
C PHE A 5 -0.01 -13.21 3.31
N LYS A 6 -0.42 -13.18 4.57
CA LYS A 6 -1.46 -14.03 5.14
C LYS A 6 -2.38 -13.15 6.02
N PRO A 7 -3.64 -12.91 5.62
CA PRO A 7 -4.29 -13.36 4.39
C PRO A 7 -3.69 -12.74 3.11
N ALA A 8 -4.01 -13.32 1.95
CA ALA A 8 -3.54 -12.82 0.65
C ALA A 8 -4.26 -11.53 0.20
N GLU A 9 -5.44 -11.26 0.79
CA GLU A 9 -6.26 -10.08 0.52
C GLU A 9 -6.80 -9.52 1.85
N ILE A 10 -7.06 -8.22 1.89
CA ILE A 10 -7.62 -7.54 3.06
C ILE A 10 -9.14 -7.73 3.04
N ALA A 11 -9.67 -8.43 4.04
CA ALA A 11 -11.11 -8.67 4.14
C ALA A 11 -11.91 -7.37 4.33
N ARG A 12 -13.09 -7.30 3.70
CA ARG A 12 -14.00 -6.13 3.75
C ARG A 12 -14.31 -5.64 5.17
N SER A 13 -14.55 -6.56 6.09
CA SER A 13 -14.86 -6.28 7.50
C SER A 13 -13.75 -5.50 8.24
N LEU A 14 -12.52 -5.51 7.72
CA LEU A 14 -11.39 -4.79 8.30
C LEU A 14 -11.39 -3.31 7.91
N PHE A 15 -11.77 -2.95 6.68
CA PHE A 15 -11.62 -1.59 6.18
C PHE A 15 -12.93 -0.81 5.99
N GLU A 16 -14.09 -1.46 6.07
CA GLU A 16 -15.39 -0.76 6.08
C GLU A 16 -15.54 0.11 7.33
N CYS A 17 -15.67 1.42 7.13
CA CYS A 17 -15.76 2.40 8.22
C CYS A 17 -17.21 2.45 8.76
N ARG A 18 -17.45 1.87 9.93
CA ARG A 18 -18.63 2.17 10.76
C ARG A 18 -18.33 3.34 11.69
N GLU A 19 -19.33 4.17 11.97
CA GLU A 19 -19.19 5.47 12.66
C GLU A 19 -18.54 5.44 14.06
N GLU A 20 -18.29 4.27 14.69
CA GLU A 20 -17.83 4.18 16.08
C GLU A 20 -16.49 3.47 16.36
N THR A 21 -15.64 3.12 15.39
CA THR A 21 -14.33 2.50 15.74
C THR A 21 -13.16 3.00 14.91
N SER A 22 -12.54 4.08 15.40
CA SER A 22 -11.18 4.50 15.04
C SER A 22 -10.10 3.62 15.68
N SER A 23 -10.32 2.31 15.79
CA SER A 23 -9.37 1.40 16.41
C SER A 23 -8.43 0.78 15.37
N VAL A 24 -7.13 0.73 15.70
CA VAL A 24 -6.12 0.06 14.89
C VAL A 24 -6.43 -1.45 14.86
N LYS A 25 -6.72 -1.99 13.67
CA LYS A 25 -7.11 -3.40 13.50
C LYS A 25 -5.92 -4.27 13.13
N THR A 26 -6.00 -5.56 13.45
CA THR A 26 -5.03 -6.55 12.95
C THR A 26 -5.25 -6.77 11.47
N LEU A 27 -4.21 -6.58 10.66
CA LEU A 27 -4.28 -6.75 9.20
C LEU A 27 -3.90 -8.18 8.79
N GLY A 28 -2.90 -8.75 9.46
CA GLY A 28 -2.34 -10.06 9.14
C GLY A 28 -0.82 -10.05 9.22
N ASP A 29 -0.21 -11.01 8.54
CA ASP A 29 1.22 -11.26 8.57
C ASP A 29 1.84 -11.16 7.18
N ALA A 30 3.08 -10.67 7.09
CA ALA A 30 3.91 -10.81 5.90
C ALA A 30 5.11 -11.72 6.21
N ASN A 31 5.22 -12.82 5.48
CA ASN A 31 6.38 -13.70 5.53
C ASN A 31 7.42 -13.22 4.51
N VAL A 32 8.57 -12.77 5.00
CA VAL A 32 9.67 -12.21 4.21
C VAL A 32 10.81 -13.21 4.17
N CYS A 33 11.12 -13.72 2.97
CA CYS A 33 12.17 -14.72 2.75
C CYS A 33 13.33 -14.18 1.90
N LEU A 34 14.53 -14.29 2.44
CA LEU A 34 15.81 -14.02 1.78
C LEU A 34 16.50 -15.34 1.46
N ARG A 35 17.07 -15.46 0.27
CA ARG A 35 17.87 -16.63 -0.12
C ARG A 35 19.22 -16.12 -0.59
N ILE A 36 20.27 -16.59 0.07
CA ILE A 36 21.66 -16.25 -0.26
C ILE A 36 22.28 -17.47 -0.92
N TYR A 37 22.95 -17.26 -2.05
CA TYR A 37 23.66 -18.30 -2.77
C TYR A 37 24.98 -17.72 -3.30
N GLU A 38 26.00 -18.56 -3.38
CA GLU A 38 27.28 -18.17 -3.95
C GLU A 38 27.18 -18.02 -5.46
N SER A 39 28.03 -17.15 -6.01
CA SER A 39 28.27 -17.15 -7.45
C SER A 39 28.90 -18.47 -7.87
N PRO A 40 28.47 -19.10 -8.98
CA PRO A 40 29.05 -20.35 -9.47
C PRO A 40 30.57 -20.30 -9.70
N LYS A 41 31.12 -19.09 -9.87
CA LYS A 41 32.54 -18.84 -10.16
C LYS A 41 33.45 -18.98 -8.94
N ASN A 42 32.94 -18.79 -7.73
CA ASN A 42 33.74 -18.81 -6.49
C ASN A 42 33.04 -19.72 -5.47
N ARG A 43 33.60 -20.92 -5.26
CA ARG A 43 33.13 -21.86 -4.23
C ARG A 43 34.08 -21.82 -3.05
N LEU A 44 33.87 -20.86 -2.15
CA LEU A 44 34.66 -20.80 -0.91
C LEU A 44 34.02 -21.64 0.20
N GLY A 45 32.69 -21.88 0.13
CA GLY A 45 31.99 -22.65 1.16
C GLY A 45 31.89 -21.87 2.48
N ASP A 46 30.81 -22.10 3.24
CA ASP A 46 30.60 -21.52 4.58
C ASP A 46 30.71 -19.98 4.66
N LEU A 47 30.09 -19.29 3.70
CA LEU A 47 30.02 -17.82 3.73
C LEU A 47 28.96 -17.36 4.72
N GLN A 48 29.35 -16.45 5.60
CA GLN A 48 28.43 -15.70 6.46
C GLN A 48 28.45 -14.23 6.08
N SER A 49 27.27 -13.61 6.08
CA SER A 49 27.13 -12.18 5.79
C SER A 49 26.15 -11.52 6.75
N SER A 50 26.49 -10.31 7.17
CA SER A 50 25.55 -9.43 7.86
C SER A 50 24.63 -8.80 6.83
N VAL A 51 23.36 -9.18 6.86
CA VAL A 51 22.32 -8.66 5.98
C VAL A 51 21.45 -7.69 6.76
N THR A 52 21.36 -6.46 6.27
CA THR A 52 20.42 -5.45 6.75
C THR A 52 19.32 -5.34 5.72
N PHE A 53 18.07 -5.55 6.13
CA PHE A 53 16.92 -5.36 5.26
C PHE A 53 15.90 -4.41 5.89
N ASP A 54 15.50 -3.42 5.09
CA ASP A 54 14.56 -2.37 5.42
C ASP A 54 13.23 -2.66 4.74
N LEU A 55 12.17 -2.67 5.54
CA LEU A 55 10.80 -2.89 5.13
C LEU A 55 10.02 -1.58 5.26
N THR A 56 9.29 -1.21 4.22
CA THR A 56 8.44 -0.01 4.20
C THR A 56 7.05 -0.36 3.68
N LEU A 57 6.03 -0.07 4.48
CA LEU A 57 4.62 -0.14 4.08
C LEU A 57 4.18 1.16 3.43
N ASP A 58 3.45 1.07 2.31
CA ASP A 58 2.95 2.18 1.51
C ASP A 58 4.00 3.29 1.25
N PRO A 59 5.17 2.95 0.67
CA PRO A 59 6.17 3.94 0.30
C PRO A 59 5.58 4.97 -0.66
N GLY A 60 5.87 6.26 -0.40
CA GLY A 60 5.40 7.38 -1.24
C GLY A 60 4.08 8.00 -0.81
N ARG A 61 3.29 7.34 0.06
CA ARG A 61 2.11 7.99 0.66
C ARG A 61 2.50 8.99 1.75
N GLN A 62 1.75 10.09 1.83
CA GLN A 62 1.87 11.06 2.92
C GLN A 62 1.42 10.43 4.25
N SER A 63 0.28 9.74 4.23
CA SER A 63 -0.22 8.92 5.35
C SER A 63 -0.26 7.45 4.93
N PRO A 64 0.51 6.55 5.58
CA PRO A 64 0.45 5.12 5.30
C PRO A 64 -0.89 4.54 5.77
N ARG A 65 -1.40 3.48 5.13
CA ARG A 65 -2.62 2.80 5.57
C ARG A 65 -2.35 1.67 6.56
N ALA A 66 -1.13 1.14 6.57
CA ALA A 66 -0.71 0.08 7.48
C ALA A 66 0.61 0.41 8.18
N ILE A 67 0.79 -0.18 9.36
CA ILE A 67 1.98 -0.07 10.18
C ILE A 67 2.44 -1.46 10.64
N PHE A 68 3.72 -1.60 10.97
CA PHE A 68 4.22 -2.78 11.64
C PHE A 68 3.77 -2.78 13.10
N GLU A 69 3.32 -3.94 13.58
CA GLU A 69 2.86 -4.07 14.97
C GLU A 69 3.98 -3.77 15.98
N GLU A 70 5.22 -4.11 15.63
CA GLU A 70 6.38 -3.99 16.51
C GLU A 70 6.84 -2.54 16.68
N THR A 71 7.05 -1.82 15.59
CA THR A 71 7.57 -0.44 15.65
C THR A 71 6.45 0.59 15.77
N LYS A 72 5.19 0.19 15.55
CA LYS A 72 4.04 1.09 15.40
C LYS A 72 4.23 2.15 14.31
N THR A 73 5.13 1.91 13.35
CA THR A 73 5.39 2.80 12.21
C THR A 73 5.33 2.03 10.90
N ARG A 74 5.36 2.76 9.77
CA ARG A 74 5.43 2.15 8.44
C ARG A 74 6.78 1.52 8.09
N ASN A 75 7.80 1.68 8.93
CA ASN A 75 9.16 1.24 8.67
C ASN A 75 9.59 0.19 9.70
N LEU A 76 10.33 -0.82 9.23
CA LEU A 76 10.95 -1.83 10.08
C LEU A 76 12.30 -2.22 9.49
N THR A 77 13.34 -2.21 10.32
CA THR A 77 14.70 -2.60 9.92
C THR A 77 15.10 -3.86 10.67
N ARG A 78 15.75 -4.78 9.96
CA ARG A 78 16.27 -6.03 10.50
C ARG A 78 17.72 -6.20 10.12
N VAL A 79 18.50 -6.71 11.07
CA VAL A 79 19.89 -7.10 10.86
C VAL A 79 20.06 -8.55 11.28
N ARG A 80 20.55 -9.39 10.38
CA ARG A 80 20.80 -10.82 10.63
C ARG A 80 22.13 -11.23 10.04
N VAL A 81 22.82 -12.12 10.74
CA VAL A 81 23.97 -12.83 10.16
C VAL A 81 23.42 -14.09 9.52
N LEU A 82 23.53 -14.17 8.19
CA LEU A 82 22.95 -15.24 7.38
C LEU A 82 24.04 -15.96 6.59
N GLY A 83 23.90 -17.28 6.50
CA GLY A 83 24.73 -18.13 5.67
C GLY A 83 24.15 -18.34 4.26
N LEU A 84 24.65 -19.36 3.57
CA LEU A 84 24.18 -19.80 2.25
C LEU A 84 22.89 -20.62 2.33
N SER A 85 21.84 -20.04 2.91
CA SER A 85 20.57 -20.70 3.12
C SER A 85 19.40 -19.76 2.81
N GLN A 86 18.20 -20.33 2.84
CA GLN A 86 16.98 -19.53 2.88
C GLN A 86 16.66 -19.19 4.33
N HIS A 87 16.44 -17.90 4.58
CA HIS A 87 16.00 -17.38 5.86
C HIS A 87 14.66 -16.66 5.68
N CYS A 88 13.70 -16.95 6.55
CA CYS A 88 12.37 -16.34 6.49
C CYS A 88 12.00 -15.76 7.86
N GLU A 89 11.43 -14.56 7.86
CA GLU A 89 10.86 -13.93 9.04
C GLU A 89 9.44 -13.45 8.77
N THR A 90 8.55 -13.75 9.72
CA THR A 90 7.18 -13.25 9.71
C THR A 90 7.13 -11.92 10.45
N VAL A 91 6.54 -10.90 9.82
CA VAL A 91 6.28 -9.59 10.43
C VAL A 91 4.78 -9.34 10.51
N LYS A 92 4.31 -8.88 11.66
CA LYS A 92 2.89 -8.61 11.90
C LYS A 92 2.51 -7.21 11.47
N LEU A 93 1.37 -7.10 10.80
CA LEU A 93 0.86 -5.87 10.21
C LEU A 93 -0.42 -5.44 10.92
N ARG A 94 -0.57 -4.13 11.09
CA ARG A 94 -1.78 -3.49 11.60
C ARG A 94 -2.32 -2.52 10.55
N LEU A 95 -3.64 -2.51 10.37
CA LEU A 95 -4.33 -1.55 9.53
C LEU A 95 -4.67 -0.33 10.39
N LEU A 96 -4.28 0.86 9.93
CA LEU A 96 -4.74 2.09 10.54
C LEU A 96 -6.24 2.24 10.30
N ALA A 97 -6.93 2.85 11.26
CA ALA A 97 -8.37 2.96 11.19
C ALA A 97 -8.81 3.79 9.98
N CYS A 98 -9.98 3.43 9.45
CA CYS A 98 -10.61 3.94 8.23
C CYS A 98 -9.66 4.23 7.06
N VAL A 99 -9.62 3.29 6.11
CA VAL A 99 -8.85 3.44 4.88
C VAL A 99 -9.73 4.11 3.83
N GLU A 100 -9.38 5.35 3.44
CA GLU A 100 -10.08 6.08 2.38
C GLU A 100 -9.83 5.46 0.99
N ASP A 101 -8.59 5.02 0.74
CA ASP A 101 -8.19 4.38 -0.51
C ASP A 101 -8.11 2.87 -0.33
N SER A 102 -9.24 2.20 -0.53
CA SER A 102 -9.38 0.74 -0.57
C SER A 102 -9.24 0.17 -1.98
N VAL A 103 -8.86 0.99 -2.97
CA VAL A 103 -8.80 0.59 -4.38
C VAL A 103 -7.40 0.11 -4.74
N THR A 104 -6.39 0.87 -4.34
CA THR A 104 -4.99 0.53 -4.60
C THR A 104 -4.48 -0.44 -3.55
N PRO A 105 -3.69 -1.46 -3.89
CA PRO A 105 -3.18 -2.41 -2.89
C PRO A 105 -2.24 -1.72 -1.90
N ILE A 106 -2.17 -2.23 -0.66
CA ILE A 106 -1.11 -1.87 0.27
C ILE A 106 0.19 -2.49 -0.22
N THR A 107 1.24 -1.68 -0.34
CA THR A 107 2.54 -2.16 -0.86
C THR A 107 3.54 -2.33 0.27
N LEU A 108 4.24 -3.47 0.28
CA LEU A 108 5.39 -3.72 1.15
C LEU A 108 6.65 -3.73 0.29
N ARG A 109 7.48 -2.71 0.47
CA ARG A 109 8.79 -2.60 -0.17
C ARG A 109 9.88 -3.12 0.75
N LEU A 110 10.70 -4.00 0.23
CA LEU A 110 11.93 -4.48 0.84
C LEU A 110 13.13 -3.89 0.09
N ASN A 111 14.07 -3.33 0.85
CA ASN A 111 15.41 -3.01 0.39
C ASN A 111 16.43 -3.75 1.27
N PHE A 112 17.58 -4.12 0.73
CA PHE A 112 18.62 -4.74 1.55
C PHE A 112 20.04 -4.35 1.16
N SER A 113 20.93 -4.51 2.13
CA SER A 113 22.37 -4.45 1.98
C SER A 113 23.01 -5.68 2.63
N LEU A 114 24.18 -6.06 2.13
CA LEU A 114 24.90 -7.25 2.59
C LEU A 114 26.38 -6.90 2.77
N VAL A 115 26.89 -7.20 3.96
CA VAL A 115 28.31 -7.05 4.32
C VAL A 115 28.85 -8.42 4.70
N GLY A 116 29.74 -8.99 3.88
CA GLY A 116 30.36 -10.28 4.17
C GLY A 116 31.21 -10.25 5.44
N LYS A 117 31.12 -11.33 6.22
CA LYS A 117 32.04 -11.57 7.34
C LYS A 117 33.39 -12.05 6.79
N PRO A 118 34.51 -11.68 7.43
CA PRO A 118 35.83 -12.13 7.00
C PRO A 118 35.97 -13.64 7.16
N ILE A 119 36.56 -14.28 6.16
CA ILE A 119 36.84 -15.71 6.17
C ILE A 119 38.29 -15.92 6.61
N SER A 120 38.51 -16.35 7.84
CA SER A 120 39.84 -16.45 8.45
C SER A 120 40.79 -17.38 7.69
N SER A 121 40.26 -18.48 7.12
CA SER A 121 41.03 -19.45 6.33
C SER A 121 41.55 -18.90 4.99
N PHE A 122 41.02 -17.76 4.52
CA PHE A 122 41.39 -17.14 3.25
C PHE A 122 41.88 -15.70 3.46
N GLY A 123 42.73 -15.48 4.47
CA GLY A 123 43.35 -14.17 4.71
C GLY A 123 42.35 -13.05 4.99
N ASN A 124 41.23 -13.37 5.65
CA ASN A 124 40.14 -12.44 5.96
C ASN A 124 39.42 -11.88 4.72
N LEU A 125 39.42 -12.61 3.61
CA LEU A 125 38.61 -12.26 2.43
C LEU A 125 37.13 -12.08 2.82
N ARG A 126 36.47 -11.07 2.24
CA ARG A 126 35.07 -10.75 2.53
C ARG A 126 34.18 -10.98 1.30
N PRO A 127 33.10 -11.74 1.44
CA PRO A 127 32.05 -11.80 0.43
C PRO A 127 31.43 -10.42 0.17
N MET A 128 31.05 -10.17 -1.08
CA MET A 128 30.36 -8.95 -1.49
C MET A 128 29.15 -9.30 -2.34
N LEU A 129 28.11 -8.48 -2.22
CA LEU A 129 26.94 -8.56 -3.09
C LEU A 129 27.32 -8.22 -4.54
N ALA A 130 26.74 -8.93 -5.51
CA ALA A 130 26.96 -8.61 -6.92
C ALA A 130 26.51 -7.17 -7.24
N MET A 131 27.24 -6.51 -8.15
CA MET A 131 26.99 -5.09 -8.49
C MET A 131 25.62 -4.88 -9.13
N ASP A 132 25.18 -5.85 -9.91
CA ASP A 132 23.91 -5.90 -10.64
C ASP A 132 22.78 -6.60 -9.84
N ALA A 133 23.04 -6.99 -8.59
CA ALA A 133 22.02 -7.63 -7.77
C ALA A 133 20.82 -6.69 -7.55
N GLN A 134 19.62 -7.15 -7.87
CA GLN A 134 18.39 -6.45 -7.55
C GLN A 134 18.24 -6.33 -6.03
N ARG A 135 18.26 -5.09 -5.52
CA ARG A 135 18.16 -4.78 -4.08
C ARG A 135 16.74 -4.48 -3.61
N TYR A 136 15.86 -4.08 -4.54
CA TYR A 136 14.49 -3.67 -4.25
C TYR A 136 13.50 -4.74 -4.68
N TYR A 137 12.62 -5.11 -3.76
CA TYR A 137 11.48 -5.99 -4.01
C TYR A 137 10.22 -5.33 -3.47
N THR A 138 9.11 -5.49 -4.17
CA THR A 138 7.81 -4.99 -3.71
C THR A 138 6.79 -6.11 -3.83
N ALA A 139 5.93 -6.21 -2.83
CA ALA A 139 4.75 -7.06 -2.87
C ALA A 139 3.52 -6.23 -2.54
N SER A 140 2.39 -6.65 -3.10
CA SER A 140 1.11 -5.96 -2.98
C SER A 140 0.13 -6.83 -2.20
N LEU A 141 -0.59 -6.21 -1.28
CA LEU A 141 -1.69 -6.77 -0.52
C LEU A 141 -2.98 -6.05 -0.96
N PRO A 142 -3.76 -6.65 -1.87
CA PRO A 142 -4.98 -6.04 -2.40
C PRO A 142 -6.11 -6.06 -1.35
N PHE A 143 -7.06 -5.15 -1.52
CA PHE A 143 -8.32 -5.17 -0.80
C PHE A 143 -9.30 -6.10 -1.52
N GLU A 144 -10.06 -6.85 -0.73
CA GLU A 144 -11.13 -7.71 -1.25
C GLU A 144 -12.18 -6.86 -1.97
N LYS A 145 -12.56 -7.29 -3.16
CA LYS A 145 -13.62 -6.67 -3.96
C LYS A 145 -14.87 -7.55 -3.99
N ASN A 146 -16.03 -6.91 -4.02
CA ASN A 146 -17.33 -7.54 -4.02
C ASN A 146 -17.90 -7.63 -5.44
N CYS A 147 -17.25 -8.47 -6.26
CA CYS A 147 -17.55 -8.62 -7.69
C CYS A 147 -18.20 -9.98 -8.03
N GLY A 148 -19.03 -10.53 -7.14
CA GLY A 148 -19.62 -11.85 -7.38
C GLY A 148 -18.61 -12.99 -7.55
N THR A 149 -18.97 -13.98 -8.37
CA THR A 149 -18.21 -15.26 -8.53
C THR A 149 -17.21 -15.27 -9.67
N ASP A 150 -17.38 -14.38 -10.66
CA ASP A 150 -16.45 -14.22 -11.78
C ASP A 150 -15.28 -13.28 -11.42
N HIS A 151 -15.34 -12.63 -10.25
CA HIS A 151 -14.35 -11.69 -9.73
C HIS A 151 -14.15 -10.45 -10.63
N VAL A 152 -15.13 -10.13 -11.48
CA VAL A 152 -15.08 -8.99 -12.41
C VAL A 152 -16.23 -8.04 -12.08
N CYS A 153 -15.91 -6.92 -11.41
CA CYS A 153 -16.93 -5.94 -11.05
C CYS A 153 -17.46 -5.23 -12.30
N GLN A 154 -18.75 -5.37 -12.58
CA GLN A 154 -19.48 -4.62 -13.60
C GLN A 154 -20.34 -3.56 -12.91
N ASP A 155 -19.84 -2.32 -12.88
CA ASP A 155 -20.56 -1.17 -12.36
C ASP A 155 -21.42 -0.49 -13.45
N ASP A 156 -22.49 0.19 -13.02
CA ASP A 156 -23.36 1.00 -13.88
C ASP A 156 -23.57 2.36 -13.22
N LEU A 157 -22.60 3.25 -13.42
CA LEU A 157 -22.57 4.56 -12.80
C LEU A 157 -23.45 5.57 -13.54
N GLY A 158 -24.51 6.01 -12.88
CA GLY A 158 -25.33 7.14 -13.31
C GLY A 158 -24.94 8.44 -12.59
N ILE A 159 -24.99 9.56 -13.31
CA ILE A 159 -24.82 10.89 -12.73
C ILE A 159 -25.90 11.84 -13.24
N SER A 160 -26.44 12.64 -12.33
CA SER A 160 -27.31 13.77 -12.66
C SER A 160 -26.91 14.97 -11.82
N PHE A 161 -27.17 16.15 -12.35
CA PHE A 161 -26.92 17.39 -11.63
C PHE A 161 -28.03 18.39 -11.88
N GLY A 162 -28.20 19.31 -10.94
CA GLY A 162 -29.16 20.39 -11.05
C GLY A 162 -28.80 21.57 -10.15
N PHE A 163 -29.27 22.75 -10.52
CA PHE A 163 -29.07 23.97 -9.74
C PHE A 163 -30.27 24.22 -8.85
N SER A 164 -30.04 24.41 -7.54
CA SER A 164 -31.15 24.54 -6.59
C SER A 164 -31.78 25.93 -6.72
N GLY A 165 -32.99 26.01 -7.27
CA GLY A 165 -33.79 27.24 -7.33
C GLY A 165 -33.34 28.29 -8.35
N LEU A 166 -32.27 28.04 -9.11
CA LEU A 166 -31.70 28.99 -10.06
C LEU A 166 -31.91 28.52 -11.51
N LYS A 167 -32.61 29.32 -12.32
CA LYS A 167 -32.75 29.11 -13.78
C LYS A 167 -31.76 29.94 -14.60
N THR A 168 -31.31 31.07 -14.07
CA THR A 168 -30.41 32.02 -14.73
C THR A 168 -29.35 32.51 -13.75
N LEU A 169 -28.11 32.63 -14.22
CA LEU A 169 -26.99 33.17 -13.43
C LEU A 169 -26.78 34.64 -13.82
N LEU A 170 -26.99 35.57 -12.88
CA LEU A 170 -26.71 36.98 -13.09
C LEU A 170 -25.29 37.30 -12.61
N VAL A 171 -24.38 37.45 -13.57
CA VAL A 171 -22.97 37.77 -13.31
C VAL A 171 -22.87 39.15 -12.64
N GLY A 172 -22.16 39.21 -11.50
CA GLY A 172 -21.98 40.42 -10.69
C GLY A 172 -22.90 40.54 -9.48
N SER A 173 -24.06 39.87 -9.49
CA SER A 173 -24.98 39.81 -8.33
C SER A 173 -24.99 38.45 -7.65
N THR A 174 -24.79 37.37 -8.40
CA THR A 174 -24.69 36.01 -7.87
C THR A 174 -23.24 35.65 -7.62
N LEU A 175 -22.84 35.60 -6.35
CA LEU A 175 -21.47 35.26 -5.94
C LEU A 175 -21.24 33.75 -5.77
N GLU A 176 -22.32 32.97 -5.66
CA GLU A 176 -22.26 31.54 -5.37
C GLU A 176 -23.29 30.77 -6.22
N LEU A 177 -22.87 29.64 -6.78
CA LEU A 177 -23.71 28.76 -7.57
C LEU A 177 -23.78 27.38 -6.90
N ASN A 178 -24.94 27.08 -6.31
CA ASN A 178 -25.15 25.81 -5.64
C ASN A 178 -25.65 24.75 -6.62
N MET A 179 -24.81 23.73 -6.84
CA MET A 179 -25.12 22.58 -7.67
C MET A 179 -25.36 21.35 -6.80
N ARG A 180 -26.51 20.70 -6.99
CA ARG A 180 -26.79 19.37 -6.45
C ARG A 180 -26.30 18.36 -7.48
N VAL A 181 -25.41 17.47 -7.07
CA VAL A 181 -24.95 16.34 -7.88
C VAL A 181 -25.48 15.07 -7.23
N MET A 182 -26.11 14.21 -8.00
CA MET A 182 -26.54 12.89 -7.59
C MET A 182 -25.77 11.86 -8.42
N VAL A 183 -25.13 10.93 -7.74
CA VAL A 183 -24.44 9.80 -8.33
C VAL A 183 -25.10 8.55 -7.79
N TRP A 184 -25.37 7.59 -8.67
CA TRP A 184 -25.90 6.30 -8.29
C TRP A 184 -25.19 5.21 -9.09
N ASN A 185 -25.33 3.97 -8.61
CA ASN A 185 -24.75 2.80 -9.23
C ASN A 185 -25.83 1.72 -9.30
N ASP A 186 -26.23 1.34 -10.51
CA ASP A 186 -27.25 0.31 -10.76
C ASP A 186 -26.63 -1.08 -11.05
N GLY A 187 -25.29 -1.20 -10.92
CA GLY A 187 -24.52 -2.43 -11.09
C GLY A 187 -23.87 -2.94 -9.79
N GLU A 188 -22.78 -3.69 -9.92
CA GLU A 188 -21.93 -4.14 -8.80
C GLU A 188 -21.09 -3.01 -8.22
N ASP A 189 -20.44 -3.23 -7.06
CA ASP A 189 -19.66 -2.22 -6.36
C ASP A 189 -18.61 -1.55 -7.26
N SER A 190 -18.69 -0.22 -7.39
CA SER A 190 -17.71 0.59 -8.11
C SER A 190 -16.60 1.06 -7.17
N TYR A 191 -15.34 0.82 -7.55
CA TYR A 191 -14.17 1.14 -6.74
C TYR A 191 -13.41 2.31 -7.36
N GLY A 192 -13.17 3.37 -6.56
CA GLY A 192 -12.45 4.55 -7.03
C GLY A 192 -13.31 5.46 -7.90
N THR A 193 -14.63 5.47 -7.66
CA THR A 193 -15.58 6.35 -8.33
C THR A 193 -15.15 7.80 -8.18
N THR A 194 -15.02 8.51 -9.31
CA THR A 194 -14.68 9.93 -9.33
C THR A 194 -15.74 10.71 -10.10
N VAL A 195 -16.06 11.90 -9.59
CA VAL A 195 -16.89 12.89 -10.31
C VAL A 195 -15.99 13.99 -10.81
N THR A 196 -15.93 14.17 -12.12
CA THR A 196 -15.14 15.24 -12.75
C THR A 196 -16.08 16.31 -13.27
N LEU A 197 -15.95 17.54 -12.75
CA LEU A 197 -16.74 18.69 -13.16
C LEU A 197 -15.90 19.62 -14.02
N PHE A 198 -16.37 19.88 -15.24
CA PHE A 198 -15.76 20.87 -16.13
C PHE A 198 -16.59 22.15 -16.09
N TYR A 199 -15.94 23.28 -15.85
CA TYR A 199 -16.58 24.59 -15.72
C TYR A 199 -15.74 25.70 -16.37
N PRO A 200 -16.36 26.81 -16.82
CA PRO A 200 -15.66 27.92 -17.42
C PRO A 200 -14.76 28.68 -16.42
N PRO A 201 -13.77 29.45 -16.90
CA PRO A 201 -12.79 30.15 -16.03
C PRO A 201 -13.38 31.12 -15.00
N GLY A 202 -14.61 31.58 -15.20
CA GLY A 202 -15.31 32.47 -14.26
C GLY A 202 -15.87 31.76 -13.01
N LEU A 203 -15.76 30.43 -12.94
CA LEU A 203 -16.19 29.64 -11.80
C LEU A 203 -14.98 28.98 -11.12
N SER A 204 -15.11 28.71 -9.83
CA SER A 204 -14.14 27.96 -9.05
C SER A 204 -14.87 27.09 -8.02
N TYR A 205 -14.41 25.85 -7.83
CA TYR A 205 -14.97 24.98 -6.79
C TYR A 205 -14.60 25.48 -5.40
N ARG A 206 -15.59 25.52 -4.49
CA ARG A 206 -15.39 25.81 -3.07
C ARG A 206 -15.96 24.69 -2.23
N ARG A 207 -15.14 24.08 -1.37
CA ARG A 207 -15.60 23.09 -0.38
C ARG A 207 -16.31 23.80 0.77
N VAL A 208 -17.55 23.42 1.05
CA VAL A 208 -18.30 23.87 2.24
C VAL A 208 -18.40 22.68 3.18
N ALA A 209 -17.86 22.79 4.39
CA ALA A 209 -17.98 21.74 5.42
C ALA A 209 -19.30 21.92 6.18
N GLY A 210 -20.16 20.91 6.19
CA GLY A 210 -21.35 20.91 7.04
C GLY A 210 -20.98 20.60 8.49
N SER A 211 -21.39 21.44 9.43
CA SER A 211 -21.50 21.07 10.84
C SER A 211 -22.60 20.02 10.97
N LYS A 212 -22.23 18.80 11.39
CA LYS A 212 -23.18 17.76 11.80
C LYS A 212 -24.00 18.21 13.01
#